data_AF-Q215Z2-F1
#
_entry.id   AF-Q215Z2-F1
#
_cell.length_a   1.000
_cell.length_b   1.000
_cell.length_c   1.000
_cell.angle_alpha   90.00
_cell.angle_beta   90.00
_cell.angle_gamma   90.00
#
_symmetry.space_group_name_H-M   'P 1'
#
loop_
_entity.id
_entity.type
_entity.pdbx_description
1 polymer ?
#
loop_
_entity_poly.entity_id
_entity_poly.type
_entity_poly.pdbx_seq_one_letter_code
_entity_poly.pdbx_strand_id
1 'polypeptide(L)' 'MGSSGGSDGLPSPPRSGDGGPDEAAHYLATTVAELARLARRHRLDMLGYLLEMAHLEATELVRQRRRHNGNEPRR' A
#
# COMPACT_ATOMS: atom_id res chain seq x y z
N MET A 1 -24.91 3.39 -46.55
CA MET A 1 -23.58 2.94 -46.09
C MET A 1 -23.57 3.08 -44.58
N GLY A 2 -23.82 1.99 -43.85
CA GLY A 2 -23.96 1.99 -42.39
C GLY A 2 -22.60 1.93 -41.71
N SER A 3 -22.38 2.84 -40.76
CA SER A 3 -21.13 3.00 -40.02
C SER A 3 -20.71 1.75 -39.27
N SER A 4 -19.43 1.45 -39.44
CA SER A 4 -18.66 0.40 -38.80
C SER A 4 -18.61 0.50 -37.28
N GLY A 5 -18.65 -0.67 -36.65
CA GLY A 5 -17.67 -1.05 -35.62
C GLY A 5 -17.89 -0.45 -34.25
N GLY A 6 -18.86 -0.98 -33.50
CA GLY A 6 -18.78 -0.96 -32.05
C GLY A 6 -17.61 -1.83 -31.61
N SER A 7 -16.47 -1.20 -31.31
CA SER A 7 -15.42 -1.82 -30.50
C SER A 7 -15.91 -1.84 -29.07
N ASP A 8 -16.61 -2.92 -28.70
CA ASP A 8 -16.86 -3.28 -27.32
C ASP A 8 -15.54 -3.29 -26.56
N GLY A 9 -15.34 -2.26 -25.75
CA GLY A 9 -14.21 -2.15 -24.84
C GLY A 9 -14.33 -3.24 -23.79
N LEU A 10 -13.69 -4.38 -24.04
CA LEU A 10 -13.56 -5.41 -23.02
C LEU A 10 -12.90 -4.79 -21.78
N PRO A 11 -13.45 -5.02 -20.57
CA PRO A 11 -12.79 -4.61 -19.35
C PRO A 11 -11.42 -5.29 -19.30
N SER A 12 -10.37 -4.48 -19.16
CA SER A 12 -9.03 -5.01 -18.94
C SER A 12 -9.04 -5.91 -17.70
N PRO A 13 -8.42 -7.11 -17.76
CA PRO A 13 -8.37 -7.99 -16.60
C PRO A 13 -7.69 -7.26 -15.42
N PRO A 14 -8.10 -7.53 -14.18
CA PRO A 14 -7.44 -6.98 -13.01
C PRO A 14 -5.95 -7.32 -13.11
N ARG A 15 -5.08 -6.33 -12.89
CA ARG A 15 -3.63 -6.55 -12.85
C ARG A 15 -3.31 -7.33 -11.56
N SER A 16 -3.52 -8.63 -11.61
CA SER A 16 -3.11 -9.60 -10.58
C SER A 16 -1.59 -9.72 -10.64
N GLY A 17 -0.88 -8.89 -9.89
CA GLY A 17 0.58 -8.97 -9.84
C GLY A 17 1.28 -7.92 -8.97
N ASP A 18 0.63 -6.81 -8.64
CA ASP A 18 1.29 -5.70 -7.92
C ASP A 18 1.04 -5.72 -6.39
N GLY A 19 0.40 -6.79 -5.87
CA GLY A 19 0.01 -6.94 -4.46
C GLY A 19 -1.08 -5.98 -3.97
N GLY A 20 -1.44 -4.99 -4.76
CA GLY A 20 -2.45 -4.01 -4.41
C GLY A 20 -2.00 -3.10 -3.26
N PRO A 21 -2.79 -2.05 -2.99
CA PRO A 21 -2.37 -1.01 -2.07
C PRO A 21 -2.11 -1.52 -0.65
N ASP A 22 -2.91 -2.50 -0.18
CA ASP A 22 -2.82 -3.03 1.18
C ASP A 22 -1.53 -3.83 1.43
N GLU A 23 -1.12 -4.66 0.47
CA GLU A 23 0.14 -5.41 0.55
C GLU A 23 1.33 -4.45 0.50
N ALA A 24 1.28 -3.43 -0.36
CA ALA A 24 2.30 -2.39 -0.42
C ALA A 24 2.45 -1.64 0.91
N ALA A 25 1.33 -1.28 1.56
CA ALA A 25 1.36 -0.60 2.86
C ALA A 25 1.91 -1.51 3.96
N HIS A 26 1.56 -2.80 3.95
CA HIS A 26 2.10 -3.77 4.90
C HIS A 26 3.61 -3.99 4.70
N TYR A 27 4.05 -4.14 3.45
CA TYR A 27 5.46 -4.26 3.09
C TYR A 27 6.28 -3.05 3.56
N LEU A 28 5.77 -1.83 3.35
CA LEU A 28 6.40 -0.61 3.81
C LEU A 28 6.51 -0.57 5.33
N ALA A 29 5.44 -0.91 6.06
CA ALA A 29 5.45 -0.93 7.51
C ALA A 29 6.53 -1.89 8.06
N THR A 30 6.63 -3.10 7.50
CA THR A 30 7.65 -4.08 7.87
C THR A 30 9.06 -3.61 7.54
N THR A 31 9.28 -3.13 6.32
CA THR A 31 10.60 -2.69 5.85
C THR A 31 11.13 -1.53 6.70
N VAL A 32 10.28 -0.54 6.99
CA VAL A 32 10.68 0.63 7.79
C VAL A 32 11.01 0.24 9.24
N ALA A 33 10.30 -0.72 9.83
CA ALA A 33 10.62 -1.22 11.16
C ALA A 33 12.01 -1.85 11.24
N GLU A 34 12.39 -2.66 10.24
CA GLU A 34 13.72 -3.27 10.18
C GLU A 34 14.82 -2.23 9.99
N LEU A 35 14.59 -1.22 9.15
CA LEU A 35 15.53 -0.11 8.96
C LEU A 35 15.69 0.73 10.23
N ALA A 36 14.62 0.96 10.99
CA ALA A 36 14.69 1.68 12.27
C ALA A 36 15.58 0.94 13.27
N ARG A 37 15.42 -0.38 13.39
CA ARG A 37 16.30 -1.23 14.21
C ARG A 37 17.77 -1.12 13.79
N LEU A 38 18.04 -1.15 12.48
CA LEU A 38 19.39 -1.04 11.95
C LEU A 38 19.99 0.35 12.24
N ALA A 39 19.24 1.42 12.01
CA ALA A 39 19.66 2.79 12.29
C ALA A 39 20.05 2.98 13.77
N ARG A 40 19.24 2.45 14.70
CA ARG A 40 19.54 2.49 16.14
C ARG A 40 20.80 1.69 16.49
N ARG A 41 20.98 0.51 15.90
CA ARG A 41 22.19 -0.32 16.11
C ARG A 41 23.46 0.41 15.69
N HIS A 42 23.39 1.25 14.66
CA HIS A 42 24.50 2.02 14.13
C HIS A 42 24.59 3.46 14.67
N ARG A 43 23.78 3.83 15.69
CA ARG A 43 23.74 5.16 16.31
C ARG A 43 23.42 6.30 15.32
N LEU A 44 22.54 6.03 14.36
CA LEU A 44 22.02 7.03 13.43
C LEU A 44 20.71 7.61 13.99
N ASP A 45 20.80 8.35 15.09
CA ASP A 45 19.65 8.65 15.96
C ASP A 45 18.52 9.41 15.25
N MET A 46 18.85 10.47 14.50
CA MET A 46 17.84 11.23 13.75
C MET A 46 17.18 10.40 12.65
N LEU A 47 17.95 9.54 11.97
CA LEU A 47 17.40 8.62 10.98
C LEU A 47 16.50 7.56 11.63
N GLY A 48 16.93 7.00 12.77
CA GLY A 48 16.14 6.05 13.55
C GLY A 48 14.80 6.65 13.98
N TYR A 49 14.81 7.90 14.45
CA TYR A 49 13.59 8.63 14.78
C TYR A 49 12.65 8.81 13.58
N LEU A 50 13.18 9.25 12.42
CA LEU A 50 12.37 9.42 11.21
C LEU A 50 11.76 8.10 10.74
N LEU A 51 12.50 6.99 10.85
CA LEU A 51 12.02 5.66 10.49
C LEU A 51 10.96 5.15 11.48
N GLU A 52 11.11 5.39 12.79
CA GLU A 52 10.06 5.08 13.77
C GLU A 52 8.76 5.86 13.46
N MET A 53 8.87 7.14 13.12
CA MET A 53 7.73 7.95 12.71
C MET A 53 7.07 7.42 11.42
N ALA A 54 7.88 7.07 10.42
CA ALA A 54 7.37 6.49 9.17
C ALA A 54 6.72 5.12 9.36
N HIS A 55 7.21 4.31 10.31
CA HIS A 55 6.60 3.02 10.66
C HIS A 55 5.21 3.21 11.30
N LEU A 56 5.07 4.18 12.20
CA LEU A 56 3.78 4.52 12.81
C LEU A 56 2.76 4.95 11.75
N GLU A 57 3.17 5.83 10.83
CA GLU A 57 2.32 6.31 9.73
C GLU A 57 1.89 5.17 8.80
N ALA A 58 2.84 4.32 8.37
CA ALA A 58 2.55 3.18 7.50
C ALA A 58 1.59 2.18 8.17
N THR A 59 1.75 1.95 9.47
CA THR A 59 0.86 1.08 10.24
C THR A 59 -0.54 1.67 10.35
N GLU A 60 -0.66 2.98 10.56
CA GLU A 60 -1.96 3.65 10.62
C GLU A 60 -2.67 3.61 9.25
N LEU A 61 -1.96 3.80 8.14
CA LEU A 61 -2.52 3.63 6.80
C LEU A 61 -3.10 2.23 6.57
N VAL A 62 -2.39 1.17 7.02
CA VAL A 62 -2.92 -0.21 6.96
C VAL A 62 -4.20 -0.34 7.79
N ARG A 63 -4.26 0.26 8.98
CA ARG A 63 -5.45 0.20 9.84
C ARG A 63 -6.63 0.95 9.23
N GLN A 64 -6.40 2.14 8.68
CA GLN A 64 -7.43 2.94 8.02
C GLN A 64 -8.01 2.22 6.80
N ARG A 65 -7.17 1.57 5.99
CA ARG A 65 -7.64 0.81 4.84
C ARG A 65 -8.43 -0.43 5.23
N ARG A 66 -8.02 -1.17 6.26
CA ARG A 66 -8.83 -2.27 6.81
C ARG A 66 -10.21 -1.79 7.26
N ARG A 67 -10.30 -0.60 7.87
CA ARG A 67 -11.58 0.00 8.27
C ARG A 67 -12.42 0.41 7.05
N HIS A 68 -11.79 0.98 6.02
CA HIS A 68 -12.47 1.38 4.78
C HIS A 68 -13.02 0.17 4.02
N ASN A 69 -12.19 -0.86 3.79
CA ASN A 69 -12.58 -2.09 3.09
C ASN A 69 -13.62 -2.90 3.91
N GLY A 70 -13.58 -2.83 5.24
CA GLY A 70 -14.60 -3.42 6.11
C GLY A 70 -15.93 -2.67 6.15
N ASN A 71 -15.98 -1.42 5.68
CA ASN A 71 -17.16 -0.57 5.65
C ASN A 71 -17.81 -0.47 4.25
N GLU A 72 -17.29 -1.18 3.25
CA GLU A 72 -17.90 -1.22 1.91
C GLU A 72 -19.16 -2.12 1.96
N PRO A 73 -20.38 -1.59 1.79
CA PRO A 73 -21.56 -2.43 1.69
C PRO A 73 -21.48 -3.22 0.37
N ARG A 74 -21.51 -4.56 0.46
CA ARG A 74 -21.72 -5.43 -0.70
C ARG A 74 -23.01 -4.99 -1.39
N ARG A 75 -22.90 -4.32 -2.54
CA ARG A 75 -24.00 -3.99 -3.45
C ARG A 75 -23.98 -4.92 -4.64
#